data_AF-A0A8T3T5P4-F1
#
_entry.id   AF-A0A8T3T5P4-F1
#
_cell.length_a   1.000
_cell.length_b   1.000
_cell.length_c   1.000
_cell.angle_alpha   90.00
_cell.angle_beta   90.00
_cell.angle_gamma   90.00
#
_symmetry.space_group_name_H-M   'P 1'
#
loop_
_entity.id
_entity.type
_entity.pdbx_description
1 polymer ?
#
loop_
_entity_poly.entity_id
_entity_poly.type
_entity_poly.pdbx_seq_one_letter_code
_entity_poly.pdbx_strand_id
1 'polypeptide(L)'
;MQLVTGEVSQREAAAQWGIDPTTIMRIRKVAKEAALAGLAASKPGVRGQAEVAVLAAARAEISRLEETVKEQAIELVALRGKGRSGW
;
A
#
# COMPACT_ATOMS: atom_id res chain seq x y z
N MET A 1 -8.47 -7.21 -25.41
CA MET A 1 -9.03 -6.43 -24.28
C MET A 1 -10.28 -5.64 -24.64
N GLN A 2 -10.39 -5.10 -25.85
CA GLN A 2 -11.49 -4.23 -26.32
C GLN A 2 -12.92 -4.72 -25.97
N LEU A 3 -13.21 -6.02 -26.12
CA LEU A 3 -14.51 -6.60 -25.75
C LEU A 3 -14.79 -6.59 -24.23
N VAL A 4 -13.76 -6.77 -23.41
CA VAL A 4 -13.85 -6.77 -21.94
C VAL A 4 -13.93 -5.35 -21.40
N THR A 5 -13.15 -4.44 -22.00
CA THR A 5 -13.13 -3.01 -21.66
C THR A 5 -14.35 -2.25 -22.20
N GLY A 6 -15.09 -2.83 -23.14
CA GLY A 6 -16.33 -2.26 -23.69
C GLY A 6 -16.12 -1.32 -24.87
N GLU A 7 -14.91 -1.27 -25.42
CA GLU A 7 -14.54 -0.48 -26.60
C GLU A 7 -15.22 -0.98 -27.89
N VAL A 8 -15.65 -2.25 -27.90
CA VAL A 8 -16.40 -2.85 -29.00
C VAL A 8 -17.63 -3.55 -28.42
N SER A 9 -18.79 -3.36 -29.05
CA SER A 9 -20.01 -4.05 -28.62
C SER A 9 -19.96 -5.54 -28.97
N GLN A 10 -20.76 -6.35 -28.28
CA GLN A 10 -20.82 -7.79 -28.54
C GLN A 10 -21.26 -8.12 -29.97
N ARG A 11 -22.15 -7.30 -30.54
CA ARG A 11 -22.66 -7.49 -31.91
C ARG A 11 -21.60 -7.15 -32.97
N GLU A 12 -20.84 -6.09 -32.75
CA GLU A 12 -19.72 -5.71 -33.63
C GLU A 12 -18.61 -6.76 -33.58
N ALA A 13 -18.24 -7.23 -32.39
CA ALA A 13 -17.26 -8.30 -32.22
C ALA A 13 -17.72 -9.62 -32.86
N ALA A 14 -19.00 -9.96 -32.70
CA ALA A 14 -19.62 -11.13 -33.34
C ALA A 14 -19.56 -11.04 -34.87
N ALA A 15 -19.93 -9.89 -35.44
CA ALA A 15 -19.89 -9.65 -36.89
C ALA A 15 -18.45 -9.65 -37.43
N GLN A 16 -17.52 -9.02 -36.72
CA GLN A 16 -16.11 -8.94 -37.12
C GLN A 16 -15.43 -10.31 -37.16
N TRP A 17 -15.74 -11.17 -36.19
CA TRP A 17 -15.10 -12.49 -36.07
C TRP A 17 -15.92 -13.63 -36.68
N GLY A 18 -17.13 -13.35 -37.17
CA GLY A 18 -18.03 -14.37 -37.73
C GLY A 18 -18.49 -15.39 -36.70
N ILE A 19 -18.58 -14.99 -35.42
CA ILE A 19 -18.90 -15.86 -34.29
C ILE A 19 -20.28 -15.50 -33.74
N ASP A 20 -21.00 -16.51 -33.24
CA ASP A 20 -22.29 -16.32 -32.59
C ASP A 20 -22.20 -15.36 -31.37
N PRO A 21 -23.12 -14.38 -31.22
CA PRO A 21 -23.11 -13.44 -30.10
C PRO A 21 -23.13 -14.08 -28.70
N THR A 22 -23.73 -15.26 -28.53
CA THR A 22 -23.74 -15.97 -27.24
C THR A 22 -22.35 -16.51 -26.88
N THR A 23 -21.55 -16.87 -27.89
CA THR A 23 -20.15 -17.30 -27.72
C THR A 23 -19.28 -16.12 -27.33
N ILE A 24 -19.47 -14.97 -27.97
CA ILE A 24 -18.82 -13.69 -27.59
C ILE A 24 -19.18 -13.31 -26.14
N MET A 25 -20.45 -13.43 -25.75
CA MET A 25 -20.90 -13.17 -24.39
C MET A 25 -20.24 -14.11 -23.37
N ARG A 26 -20.13 -15.41 -23.68
CA ARG A 26 -19.46 -16.40 -22.82
C ARG A 26 -17.97 -16.08 -22.65
N ILE A 27 -17.27 -15.74 -23.73
CA ILE A 27 -15.85 -15.36 -23.69
C ILE A 27 -15.65 -14.12 -22.80
N ARG A 28 -16.49 -13.09 -22.97
CA ARG A 28 -16.45 -11.88 -22.14
C ARG A 28 -16.65 -12.18 -20.65
N LYS A 29 -17.61 -13.06 -20.33
CA LYS A 29 -17.88 -13.47 -18.94
C LYS A 29 -16.68 -14.15 -18.31
N VAL A 30 -16.13 -15.18 -18.97
CA VAL A 30 -14.95 -15.93 -18.48
C VAL A 30 -13.73 -15.01 -18.33
N ALA A 31 -13.48 -14.13 -19.30
CA ALA A 31 -12.37 -13.19 -19.23
C ALA A 31 -12.50 -12.22 -18.04
N LYS A 32 -13.71 -11.73 -17.75
CA LYS A 32 -13.97 -10.89 -16.58
C LYS A 32 -13.77 -11.65 -15.27
N GLU A 33 -14.29 -12.87 -15.18
CA GLU A 33 -14.12 -13.74 -14.00
C GLU A 33 -12.65 -14.06 -13.75
N ALA A 34 -11.89 -14.40 -14.80
CA ALA A 34 -10.46 -14.67 -14.70
C ALA A 34 -9.66 -13.44 -14.26
N ALA A 35 -9.98 -12.25 -14.78
CA ALA A 35 -9.35 -11.00 -14.35
C ALA A 35 -9.63 -10.70 -12.87
N LEU A 36 -10.88 -10.87 -12.42
CA LEU A 36 -11.26 -10.69 -11.02
C LEU A 36 -10.57 -11.71 -10.11
N ALA A 37 -10.50 -12.98 -10.53
CA ALA A 37 -9.80 -14.02 -9.78
C ALA A 37 -8.29 -13.73 -9.69
N GLY A 38 -7.67 -13.26 -10.77
CA GLY A 38 -6.27 -12.85 -10.78
C GLY A 38 -6.00 -11.66 -9.85
N LEU A 39 -6.89 -10.67 -9.82
CA LEU A 39 -6.80 -9.54 -8.89
C LEU A 39 -7.00 -9.97 -7.44
N ALA A 40 -7.96 -10.86 -7.15
CA ALA A 40 -8.21 -11.38 -5.81
C ALA A 40 -7.05 -12.26 -5.29
N ALA A 41 -6.39 -13.01 -6.17
CA ALA A 41 -5.20 -13.80 -5.84
C ALA A 41 -3.92 -12.95 -5.76
N SER A 42 -3.93 -11.78 -6.38
CA SER A 42 -2.82 -10.84 -6.29
C SER A 42 -2.64 -10.36 -4.86
N LYS A 43 -1.39 -10.25 -4.41
CA LYS A 43 -1.02 -9.65 -3.13
C LYS A 43 -0.18 -8.41 -3.40
N PRO A 44 -0.78 -7.28 -3.81
CA PRO A 44 -0.03 -6.05 -4.03
C PRO A 44 0.55 -5.58 -2.69
N GLY A 45 1.87 -5.38 -2.65
CA GLY A 45 2.52 -4.63 -1.57
C GLY A 45 2.52 -5.31 -0.20
N VAL A 46 3.15 -6.48 -0.08
CA VAL A 46 3.77 -6.81 1.21
C VAL A 46 5.02 -5.96 1.29
N ARG A 47 5.08 -4.99 2.23
CA ARG A 47 6.32 -4.27 2.53
C ARG A 47 7.44 -5.29 2.66
N GLY A 48 8.51 -5.11 1.90
CA GLY A 48 9.63 -6.04 1.95
C GLY A 48 10.12 -6.20 3.39
N GLN A 49 10.59 -7.39 3.77
CA GLN A 49 11.09 -7.62 5.13
C GLN A 49 12.14 -6.58 5.55
N ALA A 50 12.92 -6.07 4.59
CA ALA A 50 13.88 -4.98 4.78
C ALA A 50 13.19 -3.66 5.22
N GLU A 51 12.09 -3.25 4.58
CA GLU A 51 11.37 -2.03 4.95
C GLU A 51 10.76 -2.12 6.35
N VAL A 52 10.25 -3.31 6.70
CA VAL A 52 9.71 -3.57 8.05
C VAL A 52 10.82 -3.51 9.10
N ALA A 53 11.98 -4.10 8.81
CA ALA A 53 13.15 -4.08 9.70
C ALA A 53 13.69 -2.65 9.91
N VAL A 54 13.79 -1.85 8.83
CA VAL A 54 14.23 -0.45 8.92
C VAL A 54 13.26 0.38 9.75
N LEU A 55 11.94 0.20 9.57
CA LEU A 55 10.95 0.90 10.38
C LEU A 55 11.03 0.52 11.87
N ALA A 56 11.27 -0.76 12.17
CA ALA A 56 11.44 -1.23 13.54
C ALA A 56 12.70 -0.63 14.19
N ALA A 57 13.84 -0.64 13.47
CA ALA A 57 15.08 -0.04 13.94
C ALA A 57 14.94 1.47 14.19
N ALA A 58 14.28 2.19 13.28
CA ALA A 58 14.02 3.62 13.43
C ALA A 58 13.15 3.92 14.66
N ARG A 59 12.11 3.12 14.92
CA ARG A 59 11.26 3.28 16.11
C ARG A 59 12.01 3.02 17.41
N ALA A 60 12.87 2.00 17.43
CA ALA A 60 13.73 1.73 18.59
C ALA A 60 14.69 2.88 18.87
N GLU A 61 15.25 3.48 17.81
CA GLU A 61 16.13 4.64 17.95
C GLU A 61 15.40 5.87 18.49
N ILE A 62 14.21 6.18 17.97
CA ILE A 62 13.39 7.28 18.46
C ILE A 62 13.11 7.12 19.96
N SER A 63 12.69 5.93 20.40
CA SER A 63 12.42 5.68 21.82
C SER A 63 13.66 5.88 22.69
N ARG A 64 14.83 5.46 22.21
CA ARG A 64 16.10 5.66 22.92
C ARG A 64 16.43 7.16 23.06
N LEU A 65 16.30 7.90 21.95
CA LEU A 65 16.56 9.35 21.92
C LEU A 65 15.56 10.12 22.77
N GLU A 66 14.29 9.72 22.80
CA GLU A 66 13.27 10.33 23.64
C GLU A 66 13.63 10.27 25.12
N GLU A 67 14.13 9.13 25.62
CA GLU A 67 14.58 9.01 27.01
C GLU A 67 15.79 9.91 27.28
N THR A 68 16.80 9.92 26.41
CA THR A 68 17.96 10.82 26.54
C THR A 68 17.54 12.29 26.56
N VAL A 69 16.60 12.69 25.71
CA VAL A 69 16.10 14.07 25.68
C VAL A 69 15.36 14.43 26.97
N LYS A 70 14.60 13.50 27.55
CA LYS A 70 13.94 13.71 28.86
C LYS A 70 14.97 13.92 29.97
N GLU A 71 16.01 13.09 30.03
CA GLU A 71 17.10 13.22 31.00
C GLU A 71 17.81 14.57 30.88
N GLN A 72 18.17 14.96 29.66
CA GLN A 72 18.81 16.25 29.38
C GLN A 72 17.91 17.43 29.75
N ALA A 73 16.60 17.33 29.50
CA ALA A 73 15.64 18.37 29.88
C ALA A 73 15.58 18.54 31.41
N ILE A 74 15.60 17.44 32.17
CA ILE A 74 15.64 17.47 33.64
C ILE A 74 16.92 18.15 34.13
N GLU A 75 18.07 17.75 33.60
CA GLU A 75 19.38 18.33 33.96
C GLU A 75 19.42 19.84 33.65
N LEU A 76 18.95 20.24 32.47
CA LEU A 76 18.88 21.63 32.06
C LEU A 76 18.00 22.47 32.99
N VAL A 77 16.84 21.94 33.41
CA VAL A 77 15.97 22.62 34.36
C VAL A 77 16.65 22.75 35.72
N ALA A 78 17.32 21.71 36.20
CA ALA A 78 18.06 21.75 37.46
C ALA A 78 19.19 22.78 37.44
N LEU A 79 19.97 22.84 36.36
CA LEU A 79 21.04 23.82 36.16
C LEU A 79 20.48 25.26 36.09
N ARG A 80 19.41 25.47 35.31
CA ARG A 80 18.75 26.78 35.20
C ARG A 80 18.07 27.22 36.49
N GLY A 81 17.60 26.28 37.30
CA GLY A 81 17.07 26.52 38.64
C GLY A 81 18.16 27.01 39.60
N LYS A 82 19.32 26.34 39.64
CA LYS A 82 20.49 26.76 40.42
C LYS A 82 20.98 28.16 40.02
N GLY A 83 21.02 28.48 38.72
CA GLY A 83 21.41 29.83 38.27
C GLY A 83 20.45 30.96 38.69
N ARG A 84 19.22 30.63 39.11
CA ARG A 84 18.18 31.60 39.49
C ARG A 84 18.04 31.75 41.02
N SER A 85 18.31 30.70 41.78
CA SER A 85 18.51 30.81 43.23
C SER A 85 19.99 31.14 43.48
N GLY A 86 20.33 32.43 43.51
CA GLY A 86 21.71 32.87 43.77
C GLY A 86 22.21 32.51 45.17
N TRP A 87 22.59 31.25 45.36
CA TRP A 87 23.43 30.69 46.41
C TRP A 87 24.48 29.81 45.75
#